data_AF-A0A818BYU9-F1
#
_entry.id   AF-A0A818BYU9-F1
#
_cell.length_a   1.000
_cell.length_b   1.000
_cell.length_c   1.000
_cell.angle_alpha   90.00
_cell.angle_beta   90.00
_cell.angle_gamma   90.00
#
_symmetry.space_group_name_H-M   'P 1'
#
loop_
_entity.id
_entity.type
_entity.pdbx_description
1 polymer ?
#
loop_
_entity_poly.entity_id
_entity_poly.type
_entity_poly.pdbx_seq_one_letter_code
_entity_poly.pdbx_strand_id
1 'polypeptide(L)'
;MSQSCSIHQCTRISRRLCDCYQQNLCLQHINEHNTVLISQHNPLVGEINTIGDRLKALNIQKTMEYSCQKLEVWRQDSHNKIDCFFGKIMSTTCQYVNYSSAKNKHE
;
A
#
# COMPACT_ATOMS: atom_id res chain seq x y z
N MET A 1 16.46 -48.33 27.41
CA MET A 1 16.97 -48.63 26.06
C MET A 1 17.25 -47.31 25.37
N SER A 2 18.51 -47.00 25.06
CA SER A 2 18.90 -45.75 24.41
C SER A 2 18.60 -45.85 22.91
N GLN A 3 17.77 -44.94 22.37
CA GLN A 3 17.44 -44.94 20.94
C GLN A 3 18.64 -44.46 20.11
N SER A 4 18.86 -45.04 18.93
CA SER A 4 19.89 -44.59 17.98
C SER A 4 19.42 -43.36 17.21
N CYS A 5 20.38 -42.60 16.67
CA CYS A 5 20.08 -41.54 15.72
C CYS A 5 19.44 -42.13 14.45
N SER A 6 18.37 -41.50 13.96
CA SER A 6 17.63 -41.88 12.76
C SER A 6 18.34 -41.51 11.44
N ILE A 7 19.44 -40.76 11.49
CA ILE A 7 20.22 -40.41 10.30
C ILE A 7 21.01 -41.62 9.83
N HIS A 8 20.93 -41.90 8.53
CA HIS A 8 21.64 -43.00 7.90
C HIS A 8 23.15 -42.94 8.20
N GLN A 9 23.76 -44.09 8.52
CA GLN A 9 25.17 -44.24 8.93
C GLN A 9 25.57 -43.56 10.26
N CYS A 10 24.64 -42.97 11.00
CA CYS A 10 24.93 -42.43 12.31
C CYS A 10 24.86 -43.51 13.39
N THR A 11 26.00 -43.85 14.00
CA THR A 11 26.07 -44.82 15.11
C THR A 11 25.85 -44.19 16.50
N ARG A 12 25.61 -42.87 16.55
CA ARG A 12 25.49 -42.14 17.82
C ARG A 12 24.11 -42.33 18.46
N ILE A 13 24.09 -42.26 19.79
CA ILE A 13 22.86 -42.30 20.57
C ILE A 13 22.05 -41.01 20.34
N SER A 14 20.75 -41.17 20.13
CA SER A 14 19.78 -40.07 20.08
C SER A 14 19.76 -39.33 21.41
N ARG A 15 19.72 -37.99 21.33
CA ARG A 15 19.60 -37.12 22.51
C ARG A 15 18.23 -36.46 22.61
N ARG A 16 17.53 -36.30 21.49
CA ARG A 16 16.21 -35.69 21.45
C ARG A 16 15.45 -36.13 20.20
N LEU A 17 14.13 -36.16 20.31
CA LEU A 17 13.22 -36.19 19.16
C LEU A 17 13.18 -34.79 18.52
N CYS A 18 13.35 -34.72 17.20
CA CYS A 18 13.13 -33.50 16.44
C CYS A 18 11.63 -33.29 16.23
N ASP A 19 11.10 -32.17 16.70
CA ASP A 19 9.66 -31.87 16.62
C ASP A 19 9.20 -31.64 15.16
N CYS A 20 10.09 -31.15 14.28
CA CYS A 20 9.78 -30.87 12.88
C CYS A 20 9.57 -32.13 12.03
N TYR A 21 10.38 -33.17 12.28
CA TYR A 21 10.43 -34.38 11.46
C TYR A 21 10.05 -35.66 12.22
N GLN A 22 9.79 -35.55 13.52
CA GLN A 22 9.48 -36.67 14.41
C GLN A 22 10.55 -37.78 14.36
N GLN A 23 11.81 -37.37 14.25
CA GLN A 23 12.98 -38.26 14.13
C GLN A 23 13.91 -38.13 15.33
N ASN A 24 14.48 -39.25 15.76
CA ASN A 24 15.43 -39.28 16.87
C ASN A 24 16.81 -38.83 16.40
N LEU A 25 17.30 -37.71 16.91
CA LEU A 25 18.56 -37.13 16.45
C LEU A 25 19.60 -37.10 17.57
N CYS A 26 20.86 -37.36 17.21
CA CYS A 26 21.99 -37.10 18.08
C CYS A 26 22.30 -35.60 18.12
N LEU A 27 23.08 -35.16 19.11
CA LEU A 27 23.39 -33.74 19.31
C LEU A 27 23.99 -33.06 18.06
N GLN A 28 24.86 -33.76 17.32
CA GLN A 28 25.46 -33.20 16.10
C GLN A 28 24.40 -32.91 15.03
N HIS A 29 23.56 -33.90 14.70
CA HIS A 29 22.54 -33.72 13.66
C HIS A 29 21.45 -32.72 14.08
N ILE A 30 21.18 -32.57 15.39
CA ILE A 30 20.32 -31.48 15.89
C ILE A 30 20.95 -30.11 15.62
N ASN A 31 22.25 -29.95 15.87
CA ASN A 31 22.94 -28.69 15.65
C ASN A 31 23.04 -28.33 14.16
N GLU A 32 23.33 -29.30 13.30
CA GLU A 32 23.33 -29.13 11.84
C GLU A 32 21.95 -28.73 11.34
N HIS A 33 20.91 -29.46 11.78
CA HIS A 33 19.52 -29.16 11.48
C HIS A 33 19.13 -27.73 11.91
N ASN A 34 19.47 -27.33 13.14
CA ASN A 34 19.19 -25.97 13.62
C ASN A 34 19.94 -24.92 12.82
N THR A 35 21.17 -25.21 12.38
CA THR A 35 21.95 -24.29 11.54
C THR A 35 21.27 -24.06 10.18
N VAL A 36 20.77 -25.13 9.56
CA VAL A 36 20.01 -25.05 8.30
C VAL A 36 18.68 -24.29 8.51
N LEU A 37 17.97 -24.56 9.60
CA LEU A 37 16.74 -23.83 9.90
C LEU A 37 17.00 -22.34 10.11
N ILE A 38 18.04 -21.97 10.86
CA ILE A 38 18.41 -20.57 11.09
C ILE A 38 18.79 -19.89 9.78
N SER A 39 19.55 -20.56 8.90
CA SER A 39 19.96 -19.98 7.62
C SER A 39 18.79 -19.75 6.66
N GLN A 40 17.74 -20.56 6.75
CA GLN A 40 16.50 -20.37 6.01
C GLN A 40 15.56 -19.35 6.66
N HIS A 41 15.52 -19.28 8.00
CA HIS A 41 14.60 -18.41 8.74
C HIS A 41 15.05 -16.94 8.75
N ASN A 42 16.35 -16.68 8.89
CA ASN A 42 16.88 -15.31 8.97
C ASN A 42 16.52 -14.45 7.74
N PRO A 43 16.65 -14.94 6.50
CA PRO A 43 16.21 -14.19 5.32
C PRO A 43 14.71 -13.85 5.35
N LEU A 44 13.85 -14.79 5.77
CA LEU A 44 12.41 -14.58 5.85
C LEU A 44 12.06 -13.47 6.85
N VAL A 45 12.74 -13.41 8.00
CA VAL A 45 12.57 -12.32 8.97
C VAL A 45 12.94 -10.97 8.34
N GLY A 46 14.05 -10.92 7.59
CA GLY A 46 14.46 -9.72 6.86
C GLY A 46 13.45 -9.28 5.81
N GLU A 47 12.92 -10.23 5.03
CA GLU A 47 11.89 -9.97 4.02
C GLU A 47 10.58 -9.48 4.63
N ILE A 48 10.11 -10.13 5.71
CA ILE A 48 8.90 -9.72 6.43
C ILE A 48 9.06 -8.31 6.99
N ASN A 49 10.20 -7.99 7.60
CA ASN A 49 10.48 -6.65 8.10
C ASN A 49 10.48 -5.62 6.97
N THR A 50 11.11 -5.94 5.84
CA THR A 50 11.13 -5.08 4.66
C THR A 50 9.72 -4.83 4.10
N ILE A 51 8.89 -5.88 4.03
CA ILE A 51 7.48 -5.77 3.62
C ILE A 51 6.71 -4.90 4.62
N GLY A 52 6.91 -5.11 5.92
CA GLY A 52 6.29 -4.31 6.99
C GLY A 52 6.63 -2.83 6.87
N ASP A 53 7.89 -2.50 6.60
CA ASP A 53 8.30 -1.10 6.44
C ASP A 53 7.79 -0.47 5.14
N ARG A 54 7.71 -1.25 4.04
CA ARG A 54 7.05 -0.80 2.80
C ARG A 54 5.56 -0.55 3.01
N LEU A 55 4.88 -1.41 3.77
CA LEU A 55 3.47 -1.21 4.12
C LEU A 55 3.26 0.03 5.00
N LYS A 56 4.15 0.27 5.98
CA LYS A 56 4.12 1.53 6.76
C LYS A 56 4.38 2.75 5.89
N ALA A 57 5.25 2.63 4.87
CA ALA A 57 5.55 3.71 3.94
C ALA A 57 4.40 4.02 2.97
N LEU A 58 3.46 3.08 2.77
CA LEU A 58 2.19 3.36 2.09
C LEU A 58 1.35 4.27 3.00
N ASN A 59 1.63 5.56 2.96
CA ASN A 59 0.84 6.57 3.64
C ASN A 59 -0.44 6.82 2.84
N ILE A 60 -1.36 5.85 2.89
CA ILE A 60 -2.66 5.87 2.23
C ILE A 60 -3.42 7.15 2.62
N GLN A 61 -3.31 7.56 3.87
CA GLN A 61 -3.92 8.79 4.37
C GLN A 61 -3.40 10.01 3.60
N LYS A 62 -2.09 10.17 3.45
CA LYS A 62 -1.49 11.28 2.68
C LYS A 62 -1.91 11.25 1.21
N THR A 63 -1.98 10.06 0.60
CA THR A 63 -2.46 9.91 -0.79
C THR A 63 -3.93 10.30 -0.92
N MET A 64 -4.75 9.94 0.07
CA MET A 64 -6.17 10.28 0.09
C MET A 64 -6.38 11.77 0.31
N GLU A 65 -5.70 12.37 1.29
CA GLU A 65 -5.73 13.81 1.56
C GLU A 65 -5.34 14.63 0.32
N TYR A 66 -4.24 14.26 -0.35
CA TYR A 66 -3.80 14.91 -1.58
C TYR A 66 -4.84 14.79 -2.72
N SER A 67 -5.47 13.62 -2.86
CA SER A 67 -6.51 13.41 -3.88
C SER A 67 -7.76 14.24 -3.59
N CYS A 68 -8.20 14.27 -2.33
CA CYS A 68 -9.33 15.09 -1.89
C CYS A 68 -9.06 16.59 -2.13
N GLN A 69 -7.85 17.06 -1.82
CA GLN A 69 -7.46 18.46 -2.07
C GLN A 69 -7.53 18.81 -3.56
N LYS A 70 -7.07 17.91 -4.44
CA LYS A 70 -7.17 18.12 -5.89
C LYS A 70 -8.62 18.17 -6.38
N LEU A 71 -9.48 17.30 -5.87
CA LEU A 71 -10.90 17.30 -6.21
C LEU A 71 -11.59 18.59 -5.75
N GLU A 72 -11.21 19.12 -4.58
CA GLU A 72 -11.72 20.38 -4.08
C GLU A 72 -11.34 21.56 -5.00
N VAL A 73 -10.06 21.63 -5.40
CA VAL A 73 -9.59 22.63 -6.36
C VAL A 73 -10.35 22.51 -7.68
N TRP A 74 -10.51 21.28 -8.20
CA TRP A 74 -11.24 21.05 -9.44
C TRP A 74 -12.72 21.46 -9.35
N ARG A 75 -13.37 21.22 -8.20
CA ARG A 75 -14.73 21.67 -7.94
C ARG A 75 -14.83 23.20 -7.98
N GLN A 76 -13.94 23.88 -7.27
CA GLN A 76 -13.94 25.34 -7.21
C GLN A 76 -13.67 25.96 -8.59
N ASP A 77 -12.70 25.42 -9.35
CA ASP A 77 -12.40 25.87 -10.70
C ASP A 77 -13.59 25.68 -11.65
N SER A 78 -14.33 24.59 -11.48
CA SER A 78 -15.53 24.31 -12.27
C SER A 78 -16.63 25.33 -11.99
N HIS A 79 -16.91 25.64 -10.72
CA HIS A 79 -17.85 26.69 -10.34
C HIS A 79 -17.43 28.05 -10.89
N ASN A 80 -16.16 28.44 -10.72
CA ASN A 80 -15.64 29.72 -11.22
C ASN A 80 -15.81 29.86 -12.75
N LYS A 81 -15.59 28.77 -13.50
CA LYS A 81 -15.79 28.75 -14.95
C LYS A 81 -17.26 28.90 -15.34
N ILE A 82 -18.15 28.21 -14.62
CA ILE A 82 -19.60 28.29 -14.82
C ILE A 82 -20.07 29.72 -14.54
N ASP A 83 -19.68 30.30 -13.40
CA ASP A 83 -20.06 31.66 -13.01
C ASP A 83 -19.55 32.70 -14.01
N CYS A 84 -18.30 32.56 -14.47
CA CYS A 84 -17.72 33.42 -15.50
C CYS A 84 -18.49 33.33 -16.83
N PHE A 85 -18.91 32.13 -17.23
CA PHE A 85 -19.69 31.91 -18.45
C PHE A 85 -21.06 32.58 -18.36
N PHE A 86 -21.80 32.34 -17.28
CA PHE A 86 -23.12 32.95 -17.10
C PHE A 86 -23.06 34.46 -16.88
N GLY A 87 -22.05 34.96 -16.17
CA GLY A 87 -21.80 36.40 -16.04
C GLY A 87 -21.57 37.07 -17.39
N LYS A 88 -20.78 36.44 -18.28
CA LYS A 88 -20.60 36.92 -19.65
C LYS A 88 -21.92 36.96 -20.41
N ILE A 89 -22.67 35.86 -20.46
CA ILE A 89 -23.97 35.80 -21.15
C ILE A 89 -24.90 36.93 -20.66
N MET A 90 -25.02 37.09 -19.35
CA MET A 90 -25.90 38.10 -18.77
C MET A 90 -25.50 39.52 -19.18
N SER A 91 -24.20 39.80 -19.22
CA SER A 91 -23.69 41.10 -19.67
C SER A 91 -24.01 41.37 -21.15
N THR A 92 -23.82 40.40 -22.04
CA THR A 92 -24.13 40.54 -23.48
C THR A 92 -25.62 40.70 -23.72
N THR A 93 -26.45 39.94 -23.01
CA THR A 93 -27.91 40.07 -23.10
C THR A 93 -28.37 41.45 -22.61
N CYS A 94 -27.81 41.96 -21.50
CA CYS A 94 -28.13 43.29 -21.00
C CYS A 94 -27.76 44.39 -22.01
N GLN A 95 -26.59 44.30 -22.63
CA GLN A 95 -26.18 45.22 -23.70
C GLN A 95 -27.13 45.20 -24.90
N TYR A 96 -27.55 44.00 -25.33
CA TYR A 96 -28.49 43.85 -26.46
C TYR A 96 -29.86 44.45 -26.16
N VAL A 97 -30.41 44.20 -24.97
CA VAL A 97 -31.70 44.74 -24.52
C VAL A 97 -31.67 46.27 -24.42
N ASN A 98 -30.56 46.84 -23.93
CA ASN A 98 -30.40 48.29 -23.84
C ASN A 98 -30.31 48.93 -25.22
N TYR A 99 -29.59 48.31 -26.16
CA TYR A 99 -29.48 48.78 -27.54
C TYR A 99 -30.83 48.76 -28.27
N SER A 100 -31.59 47.67 -28.16
CA SER A 100 -32.92 47.57 -28.79
C SER A 100 -33.94 48.55 -28.19
N SER A 101 -33.89 48.76 -26.88
CA SER A 101 -34.75 49.72 -26.18
C SER A 101 -34.44 51.18 -26.54
N ALA A 102 -33.17 51.51 -26.82
CA ALA A 102 -32.77 52.84 -27.28
C ALA A 102 -33.20 53.10 -28.73
N LYS A 103 -33.16 52.08 -29.59
CA LYS A 103 -33.58 52.20 -30.99
C LYS A 103 -35.09 52.45 -31.13
N ASN A 104 -35.90 51.78 -30.33
CA ASN A 104 -37.37 51.93 -30.35
C ASN A 104 -37.89 53.25 -29.75
N LYS A 105 -37.04 54.08 -29.12
CA LYS A 105 -37.42 55.40 -28.59
C LYS A 105 -37.16 56.56 -29.57
N HIS A 106 -36.54 56.28 -30.72
CA HIS A 106 -36.20 57.26 -31.75
C HIS A 106 -36.96 57.07 -33.07
N GLU A 107 -37.95 56.16 -33.08
CA GLU A 107 -39.02 56.06 -34.09
C GLU A 107 -40.32 56.64 -33.50
#